data_AF-A0A538L8K1-F1
#
_entry.id   AF-A0A538L8K1-F1
#
_cell.length_a   1.000
_cell.length_b   1.000
_cell.length_c   1.000
_cell.angle_alpha   90.00
_cell.angle_beta   90.00
_cell.angle_gamma   90.00
#
_symmetry.space_group_name_H-M   'P 1'
#
loop_
_entity.id
_entity.type
_entity.pdbx_description
1 polymer ?
#
loop_
_entity_poly.entity_id
_entity_poly.type
_entity_poly.pdbx_seq_one_letter_code
_entity_poly.pdbx_strand_id
1 'polypeptide(L)'
;RSEEALRAQRAALAAELRLARLDARLSQRELAARVRSLYDHGSTSPLEVLFGAGSLGEAMTELDNLNRLTSVDHEILLQVRSARRHELQAKVQLAARETRLRSAISEAGAEARSLAAVRAERSAYVGRLASREALDAQQVTRLEAEARAAEAKAEQLTHTPPAAVLASPVDLRTTQASGSTISVVSTGYCLSGRTATGIPAGWGVAAVDPSVIPLGTHLMIPGYGEAVAADTGGSIVGGRIDLWFPTCAQAGGWGSRSVTIALH
;
A
#
# COMPACT_ATOMS: atom_id res chain seq x y z
N ARG A 1 7.68 -22.60 -8.94
CA ARG A 1 9.08 -22.58 -8.44
C ARG A 1 9.18 -22.69 -6.92
N SER A 2 8.75 -21.71 -6.11
CA SER A 2 8.85 -21.83 -4.63
C SER A 2 7.95 -22.93 -4.05
N GLU A 3 6.69 -23.03 -4.49
CA GLU A 3 5.78 -24.10 -4.04
C GLU A 3 6.25 -25.52 -4.41
N GLU A 4 6.83 -25.70 -5.61
CA GLU A 4 7.35 -27.00 -6.03
C GLU A 4 8.58 -27.40 -5.24
N ALA A 5 9.49 -26.45 -4.99
CA ALA A 5 10.64 -26.67 -4.11
C ALA A 5 10.19 -27.06 -2.69
N LEU A 6 9.13 -26.43 -2.19
CA LEU A 6 8.47 -26.76 -0.93
C LEU A 6 7.89 -28.17 -0.90
N ARG A 7 7.12 -28.54 -1.92
CA ARG A 7 6.53 -29.88 -2.04
C ARG A 7 7.62 -30.95 -2.13
N ALA A 8 8.68 -30.69 -2.89
CA ALA A 8 9.83 -31.58 -3.00
C ALA A 8 10.56 -31.74 -1.66
N GLN A 9 10.78 -30.66 -0.91
CA GLN A 9 11.40 -30.72 0.42
C GLN A 9 10.54 -31.51 1.43
N ARG A 10 9.21 -31.33 1.43
CA ARG A 10 8.31 -32.14 2.27
C ARG A 10 8.35 -33.62 1.91
N ALA A 11 8.36 -33.94 0.61
CA ALA A 11 8.45 -35.31 0.13
C ALA A 11 9.77 -35.98 0.53
N ALA A 12 10.90 -35.27 0.36
CA ALA A 12 12.21 -35.75 0.78
C ALA A 12 12.26 -36.05 2.28
N LEU A 13 11.73 -35.15 3.12
CA LEU A 13 11.77 -35.35 4.56
C LEU A 13 10.81 -36.44 5.05
N ALA A 14 9.66 -36.60 4.38
CA ALA A 14 8.76 -37.73 4.63
C ALA A 14 9.43 -39.07 4.27
N ALA A 15 10.22 -39.11 3.19
CA ALA A 15 11.00 -40.29 2.82
C ALA A 15 12.10 -40.60 3.85
N GLU A 16 12.82 -39.59 4.33
CA GLU A 16 13.84 -39.72 5.37
C GLU A 16 13.25 -40.25 6.68
N LEU A 17 12.12 -39.69 7.12
CA LEU A 17 11.40 -40.18 8.30
C LEU A 17 10.91 -41.62 8.12
N ARG A 18 10.48 -41.99 6.91
CA ARG A 18 10.07 -43.37 6.60
C ARG A 18 11.24 -44.34 6.73
N LEU A 19 12.42 -43.97 6.22
CA LEU A 19 13.65 -44.77 6.34
C LEU A 19 14.06 -44.92 7.81
N ALA A 20 14.11 -43.82 8.56
CA ALA A 20 14.45 -43.85 9.98
C ALA A 20 13.51 -44.75 10.81
N ARG A 21 12.21 -44.75 10.48
CA ARG A 21 11.22 -45.65 11.11
C ARG A 21 11.41 -47.11 10.73
N LEU A 22 11.80 -47.39 9.49
CA LEU A 22 12.08 -48.75 9.05
C LEU A 22 13.31 -49.30 9.76
N ASP A 23 14.38 -48.50 9.82
CA ASP A 23 15.62 -48.84 10.52
C ASP A 23 15.34 -49.13 12.00
N ALA A 24 14.64 -48.23 12.70
CA ALA A 24 14.25 -48.45 14.09
C ALA A 24 13.42 -49.72 14.31
N ARG A 25 12.53 -50.09 13.36
CA ARG A 25 11.73 -51.33 13.44
C ARG A 25 12.60 -52.57 13.22
N LEU A 26 13.58 -52.52 12.32
CA LEU A 26 14.51 -53.61 12.10
C LEU A 26 15.36 -53.85 13.34
N SER A 27 15.98 -52.79 13.89
CA SER A 27 16.78 -52.90 15.11
C SER A 27 15.95 -53.38 16.32
N GLN A 28 14.67 -52.96 16.43
CA GLN A 28 13.76 -53.49 17.46
C GLN A 28 13.46 -54.97 17.30
N ARG A 29 13.28 -55.45 16.05
CA ARG A 29 13.03 -56.87 15.78
C ARG A 29 14.25 -57.72 16.09
N GLU A 30 15.44 -57.27 15.71
CA GLU A 30 16.70 -57.93 16.05
C GLU A 30 16.88 -58.00 17.56
N LEU A 31 16.67 -56.89 18.27
CA LEU A 31 16.72 -56.87 19.74
C LEU A 31 15.69 -57.83 20.34
N ALA A 32 14.45 -57.85 19.84
CA ALA A 32 13.41 -58.75 20.35
C ALA A 32 13.72 -60.23 20.11
N ALA A 33 14.27 -60.58 18.93
CA ALA A 33 14.73 -61.93 18.64
C ALA A 33 15.88 -62.35 19.55
N ARG A 34 16.81 -61.43 19.82
CA ARG A 34 17.95 -61.63 20.72
C ARG A 34 17.54 -61.82 22.18
N VAL A 35 16.65 -60.97 22.69
CA VAL A 35 16.08 -61.08 24.05
C VAL A 35 15.35 -62.41 24.22
N ARG A 36 14.61 -62.86 23.20
CA ARG A 36 13.96 -64.16 23.22
C ARG A 36 14.97 -65.31 23.26
N SER A 37 16.03 -65.25 22.45
CA SER A 37 17.12 -66.24 22.48
C SER A 37 17.79 -66.34 23.85
N LEU A 38 18.04 -65.20 24.53
CA LEU A 38 18.62 -65.15 25.87
C LEU A 38 17.69 -65.76 26.93
N TYR A 39 16.38 -65.59 26.76
CA TYR A 39 15.38 -66.18 27.64
C TYR A 39 15.26 -67.69 27.44
N ASP A 40 15.24 -68.16 26.18
CA ASP A 40 15.05 -69.57 25.83
C ASP A 40 16.26 -70.45 26.19
N HIS A 41 17.48 -69.92 26.11
CA HIS A 41 18.73 -70.68 26.36
C HIS A 41 19.32 -70.43 27.76
N GLY A 42 18.74 -69.50 28.52
CA GLY A 42 19.28 -69.03 29.80
C GLY A 42 20.58 -68.23 29.64
N SER A 43 20.85 -67.28 30.52
CA SER A 43 22.14 -66.60 30.57
C SER A 43 23.19 -67.57 31.12
N THR A 44 23.83 -68.37 30.27
CA THR A 44 24.90 -69.27 30.69
C THR A 44 26.02 -68.44 31.30
N SER A 45 26.29 -68.67 32.58
CA SER A 45 27.33 -67.90 33.26
C SER A 45 28.71 -68.30 32.69
N PRO A 46 29.69 -67.38 32.60
CA PRO A 46 31.04 -67.72 32.15
C PRO A 46 31.67 -68.87 32.97
N LEU A 47 31.26 -69.03 34.23
CA LEU A 47 31.68 -70.14 35.09
C LEU A 47 31.04 -71.48 34.69
N GLU A 48 29.75 -71.49 34.35
CA GLU A 48 29.08 -72.71 33.86
C GLU A 48 29.67 -73.18 32.52
N VAL A 49 30.00 -72.24 31.62
CA VAL A 49 30.69 -72.56 30.35
C VAL A 49 32.07 -73.17 30.60
N LEU A 50 32.82 -72.63 31.57
CA LEU A 50 34.14 -73.12 31.94
C LEU A 50 34.09 -74.53 32.58
N PHE A 51 33.09 -74.80 33.42
CA PHE A 51 32.94 -76.08 34.13
C PHE A 51 32.16 -77.14 33.33
N GLY A 52 31.44 -76.76 32.28
CA GLY A 52 30.69 -77.66 31.41
C GLY A 52 31.44 -78.16 30.17
N ALA A 53 32.58 -77.55 29.83
CA ALA A 53 33.37 -77.92 28.65
C ALA A 53 34.13 -79.24 28.86
N GLY A 54 34.17 -80.10 27.84
CA GLY A 54 34.89 -81.37 27.87
C GLY A 54 36.42 -81.22 27.73
N SER A 55 36.89 -80.04 27.34
CA SER A 55 38.33 -79.72 27.24
C SER A 55 38.61 -78.22 27.42
N LEU A 56 39.86 -77.88 27.76
CA LEU A 56 40.30 -76.48 27.89
C LEU A 56 40.16 -75.68 26.57
N GLY A 57 40.42 -76.32 25.43
CA GLY A 57 40.28 -75.67 24.11
C GLY A 57 38.82 -75.36 23.75
N GLU A 58 37.91 -76.27 24.12
CA GLU A 58 36.46 -76.07 24.00
C GLU A 58 36.00 -74.94 24.93
N ALA A 59 36.46 -74.94 26.19
CA ALA A 59 36.14 -73.89 27.17
C ALA A 59 36.59 -72.50 26.70
N MET A 60 37.81 -72.38 26.14
CA MET A 60 38.32 -71.11 25.61
C MET A 60 37.52 -70.62 24.39
N THR A 61 37.11 -71.54 23.52
CA THR A 61 36.32 -71.22 22.32
C THR A 61 34.93 -70.72 22.70
N GLU A 62 34.26 -71.40 23.63
CA GLU A 62 32.94 -70.99 24.13
C GLU A 62 33.00 -69.66 24.90
N LEU A 63 34.06 -69.43 25.69
CA LEU A 63 34.24 -68.15 26.39
C LEU A 63 34.47 -66.98 25.41
N ASP A 64 35.25 -67.18 24.34
CA ASP A 64 35.47 -66.16 23.31
C ASP A 64 34.19 -65.88 22.51
N ASN A 65 33.42 -66.92 22.20
CA ASN A 65 32.10 -66.78 21.58
C ASN A 65 31.13 -65.98 22.45
N LEU A 66 31.06 -66.27 23.75
CA LEU A 66 30.22 -65.54 24.71
C LEU A 66 30.63 -64.06 24.82
N ASN A 67 31.93 -63.77 24.85
CA ASN A 67 32.44 -62.40 24.92
C ASN A 67 32.19 -61.59 23.63
N ARG A 68 32.25 -62.24 22.45
CA ARG A 68 31.80 -61.61 21.20
C ARG A 68 30.30 -61.35 21.22
N LEU A 69 29.51 -62.29 21.75
CA LEU A 69 28.05 -62.18 21.83
C LEU A 69 27.62 -60.95 22.64
N THR A 70 28.20 -60.76 23.83
CA THR A 70 27.93 -59.62 24.73
C THR A 70 28.41 -58.29 24.15
N SER A 71 29.54 -58.28 23.43
CA SER A 71 30.04 -57.09 22.74
C SER A 71 29.08 -56.65 21.63
N VAL A 72 28.59 -57.60 20.83
CA VAL A 72 27.57 -57.33 19.79
C VAL A 72 26.24 -56.87 20.42
N ASP A 73 25.83 -57.44 21.56
CA ASP A 73 24.63 -56.99 22.28
C ASP A 73 24.73 -55.53 22.72
N HIS A 74 25.89 -55.12 23.24
CA HIS A 74 26.12 -53.73 23.61
C HIS A 74 26.03 -52.79 22.40
N GLU A 75 26.61 -53.19 21.26
CA GLU A 75 26.58 -52.40 20.03
C GLU A 75 25.14 -52.22 19.49
N ILE A 76 24.33 -53.29 19.44
CA ILE A 76 22.93 -53.22 19.00
C ILE A 76 22.13 -52.28 19.90
N LEU A 77 22.32 -52.35 21.23
CA LEU A 77 21.64 -51.44 22.17
C LEU A 77 22.01 -49.98 21.92
N LEU A 78 23.29 -49.69 21.64
CA LEU A 78 23.73 -48.35 21.27
C LEU A 78 23.13 -47.89 19.94
N GLN A 79 23.06 -48.76 18.93
CA GLN A 79 22.44 -48.48 17.64
C GLN A 79 20.96 -48.16 17.79
N VAL A 80 20.18 -48.96 18.53
CA VAL A 80 18.75 -48.70 18.80
C VAL A 80 18.55 -47.35 19.51
N ARG A 81 19.37 -47.05 20.54
CA ARG A 81 19.31 -45.76 21.24
C ARG A 81 19.69 -44.58 20.34
N SER A 82 20.66 -44.76 19.46
CA SER A 82 21.05 -43.76 18.46
C SER A 82 19.95 -43.50 17.44
N ALA A 83 19.43 -44.57 16.83
CA ALA A 83 18.32 -44.50 15.86
C ALA A 83 17.08 -43.82 16.47
N ARG A 84 16.73 -44.14 17.72
CA ARG A 84 15.63 -43.48 18.43
C ARG A 84 15.84 -41.98 18.61
N ARG A 85 17.07 -41.56 18.96
CA ARG A 85 17.43 -40.14 19.10
C ARG A 85 17.34 -39.41 17.75
N HIS A 86 17.88 -40.01 16.68
CA HIS A 86 17.77 -39.45 15.34
C HIS A 86 16.30 -39.31 14.88
N GLU A 87 15.45 -40.31 15.15
CA GLU A 87 14.01 -40.24 14.83
C GLU A 87 13.33 -39.06 15.53
N LEU A 88 13.63 -38.84 16.81
CA LEU A 88 13.07 -37.73 17.59
C LEU A 88 13.57 -36.38 17.07
N GLN A 89 14.87 -36.24 16.80
CA GLN A 89 15.45 -35.02 16.25
C GLN A 89 14.85 -34.69 14.88
N ALA A 90 14.74 -35.67 13.98
CA ALA A 90 14.13 -35.50 12.66
C ALA A 90 12.66 -35.01 12.77
N LYS A 91 11.88 -35.55 13.70
CA LYS A 91 10.49 -35.10 13.95
C LYS A 91 10.43 -33.64 14.40
N VAL A 92 11.29 -33.24 15.33
CA VAL A 92 11.34 -31.84 15.82
C VAL A 92 11.75 -30.90 14.69
N GLN A 93 12.76 -31.28 13.89
CA GLN A 93 13.19 -30.50 12.74
C GLN A 93 12.09 -30.37 11.67
N LEU A 94 11.34 -31.45 11.39
CA LEU A 94 10.20 -31.42 10.49
C LEU A 94 9.15 -30.40 10.95
N ALA A 95 8.72 -30.49 12.21
CA ALA A 95 7.71 -29.59 12.77
C ALA A 95 8.16 -28.11 12.69
N ALA A 96 9.42 -27.83 13.06
CA ALA A 96 9.97 -26.48 12.99
C ALA A 96 10.06 -25.95 11.54
N ARG A 97 10.35 -26.82 10.57
CA ARG A 97 10.35 -26.46 9.14
C ARG A 97 8.94 -26.22 8.63
N GLU A 98 7.96 -27.06 8.98
CA GLU A 98 6.56 -26.88 8.57
C GLU A 98 5.98 -25.56 9.09
N THR A 99 6.30 -25.17 10.32
CA THR A 99 5.87 -23.88 10.88
C THR A 99 6.49 -22.71 10.13
N ARG A 100 7.81 -22.73 9.88
CA ARG A 100 8.51 -21.71 9.06
C ARG A 100 7.92 -21.60 7.66
N LEU A 101 7.47 -22.71 7.10
CA LEU A 101 6.87 -22.76 5.78
C LEU A 101 5.51 -22.07 5.73
N ARG A 102 4.67 -22.36 6.72
CA ARG A 102 3.34 -21.75 6.83
C ARG A 102 3.47 -20.24 7.03
N SER A 103 4.41 -19.78 7.85
CA SER A 103 4.63 -18.34 8.04
C SER A 103 5.11 -17.68 6.74
N ALA A 104 6.09 -18.26 6.05
CA ALA A 104 6.58 -17.73 4.78
C ALA A 104 5.49 -17.66 3.69
N ILE A 105 4.63 -18.67 3.58
CA ILE A 105 3.48 -18.65 2.64
C ILE A 105 2.50 -17.53 3.02
N SER A 106 2.21 -17.37 4.31
CA SER A 106 1.30 -16.32 4.79
C SER A 106 1.85 -14.92 4.52
N GLU A 107 3.14 -14.70 4.79
CA GLU A 107 3.86 -13.44 4.53
C GLU A 107 3.87 -13.11 3.03
N ALA A 108 4.27 -14.07 2.18
CA ALA A 108 4.24 -13.90 0.73
C ALA A 108 2.82 -13.61 0.21
N GLY A 109 1.80 -14.24 0.79
CA GLY A 109 0.40 -13.97 0.47
C GLY A 109 -0.04 -12.56 0.90
N ALA A 110 0.44 -12.06 2.03
CA ALA A 110 0.17 -10.69 2.48
C ALA A 110 0.85 -9.64 1.58
N GLU A 111 2.10 -9.88 1.20
CA GLU A 111 2.87 -9.03 0.29
C GLU A 111 2.25 -8.99 -1.11
N ALA A 112 1.80 -10.14 -1.63
CA ALA A 112 1.09 -10.20 -2.91
C ALA A 112 -0.20 -9.36 -2.88
N ARG A 113 -0.96 -9.41 -1.76
CA ARG A 113 -2.17 -8.60 -1.57
C ARG A 113 -1.86 -7.12 -1.48
N SER A 114 -0.81 -6.72 -0.74
CA SER A 114 -0.43 -5.30 -0.64
C SER A 114 0.02 -4.75 -2.00
N LEU A 115 0.82 -5.50 -2.75
CA LEU A 115 1.23 -5.11 -4.10
C LEU A 115 0.04 -5.01 -5.06
N ALA A 116 -0.92 -5.94 -4.97
CA ALA A 116 -2.15 -5.88 -5.76
C ALA A 116 -2.98 -4.63 -5.42
N ALA A 117 -3.11 -4.28 -4.15
CA ALA A 117 -3.80 -3.07 -3.71
C ALA A 117 -3.12 -1.80 -4.25
N VAL A 118 -1.80 -1.68 -4.14
CA VAL A 118 -1.03 -0.55 -4.68
C VAL A 118 -1.20 -0.43 -6.20
N ARG A 119 -1.18 -1.56 -6.92
CA ARG A 119 -1.42 -1.56 -8.38
C ARG A 119 -2.83 -1.12 -8.72
N ALA A 120 -3.84 -1.58 -7.98
CA ALA A 120 -5.22 -1.18 -8.17
C ALA A 120 -5.41 0.33 -7.92
N GLU A 121 -4.86 0.86 -6.82
CA GLU A 121 -4.87 2.29 -6.52
C GLU A 121 -4.21 3.12 -7.61
N ARG A 122 -3.04 2.70 -8.09
CA ARG A 122 -2.35 3.37 -9.20
C ARG A 122 -3.20 3.36 -10.46
N SER A 123 -3.82 2.23 -10.81
CA SER A 123 -4.68 2.15 -12.00
C SER A 123 -5.90 3.06 -11.90
N ALA A 124 -6.51 3.15 -10.71
CA ALA A 124 -7.63 4.03 -10.45
C ALA A 124 -7.22 5.51 -10.53
N TYR A 125 -6.02 5.85 -10.03
CA TYR A 125 -5.48 7.20 -10.14
C TYR A 125 -5.23 7.61 -11.60
N VAL A 126 -4.60 6.74 -12.38
CA VAL A 126 -4.39 6.96 -13.82
C VAL A 126 -5.73 7.09 -14.56
N GLY A 127 -6.72 6.27 -14.22
CA GLY A 127 -8.08 6.39 -14.77
C GLY A 127 -8.73 7.74 -14.46
N ARG A 128 -8.62 8.23 -13.22
CA ARG A 128 -9.13 9.57 -12.84
C ARG A 128 -8.43 10.69 -13.60
N LEU A 129 -7.11 10.58 -13.77
CA LEU A 129 -6.33 11.58 -14.51
C LEU A 129 -6.80 11.64 -15.97
N ALA A 130 -6.95 10.49 -16.63
CA ALA A 130 -7.44 10.42 -18.00
C ALA A 130 -8.87 10.98 -18.15
N SER A 131 -9.77 10.70 -17.20
CA SER A 131 -11.12 11.29 -17.20
C SER A 131 -11.09 12.81 -17.05
N ARG A 132 -10.20 13.33 -16.20
CA ARG A 132 -10.04 14.79 -16.02
C ARG A 132 -9.51 15.44 -17.30
N GLU A 133 -8.47 14.88 -17.92
CA GLU A 133 -7.93 15.39 -19.18
C GLU A 133 -9.00 15.43 -20.29
N ALA A 134 -9.87 14.41 -20.35
CA ALA A 134 -10.97 14.38 -21.31
C ALA A 134 -12.02 15.48 -21.06
N LEU A 135 -12.36 15.75 -19.80
CA LEU A 135 -13.27 16.84 -19.44
C LEU A 135 -12.67 18.20 -19.76
N ASP A 136 -11.40 18.42 -19.38
CA ASP A 136 -10.67 19.66 -19.65
C ASP A 136 -10.60 19.91 -21.17
N ALA A 137 -10.30 18.88 -21.98
CA ALA A 137 -10.28 18.98 -23.43
C ALA A 137 -11.65 19.33 -24.04
N GLN A 138 -12.74 18.76 -23.51
CA GLN A 138 -14.10 19.13 -23.93
C GLN A 138 -14.42 20.59 -23.60
N GLN A 139 -14.00 21.05 -22.42
CA GLN A 139 -14.22 22.42 -21.98
C GLN A 139 -13.47 23.42 -22.84
N VAL A 140 -12.21 23.14 -23.18
CA VAL A 140 -11.41 23.94 -24.13
C VAL A 140 -12.11 24.00 -25.49
N THR A 141 -12.53 22.86 -26.04
CA THR A 141 -13.21 22.81 -27.35
C THR A 141 -14.50 23.66 -27.35
N ARG A 142 -15.26 23.61 -26.26
CA ARG A 142 -16.48 24.41 -26.09
C ARG A 142 -16.18 25.91 -26.04
N LEU A 143 -15.20 26.32 -25.23
CA LEU A 143 -14.79 27.72 -25.10
C LEU A 143 -14.27 28.28 -26.43
N GLU A 144 -13.52 27.49 -27.19
CA GLU A 144 -13.07 27.88 -28.54
C GLU A 144 -14.24 28.05 -29.52
N ALA A 145 -15.26 27.20 -29.44
CA ALA A 145 -16.47 27.36 -30.26
C ALA A 145 -17.27 28.60 -29.88
N GLU A 146 -17.43 28.88 -28.58
CA GLU A 146 -18.10 30.07 -28.06
C GLU A 146 -17.34 31.35 -28.46
N ALA A 147 -16.01 31.37 -28.36
CA ALA A 147 -15.15 32.48 -28.78
C ALA A 147 -15.30 32.78 -30.28
N ARG A 148 -15.21 31.76 -31.14
CA ARG A 148 -15.42 31.91 -32.60
C ARG A 148 -16.82 32.44 -32.94
N ALA A 149 -17.85 31.98 -32.24
CA ALA A 149 -19.21 32.47 -32.45
C ALA A 149 -19.37 33.94 -32.01
N ALA A 150 -18.71 34.34 -30.91
CA ALA A 150 -18.70 35.72 -30.46
C ALA A 150 -17.96 36.65 -31.44
N GLU A 151 -16.81 36.22 -31.97
CA GLU A 151 -16.07 36.93 -33.02
C GLU A 151 -16.93 37.12 -34.28
N ALA A 152 -17.55 36.06 -34.79
CA ALA A 152 -18.43 36.14 -35.95
C ALA A 152 -19.63 37.09 -35.73
N LYS A 153 -20.20 37.10 -34.52
CA LYS A 153 -21.28 38.03 -34.16
C LYS A 153 -20.80 39.49 -34.11
N ALA A 154 -19.59 39.73 -33.61
CA ALA A 154 -18.98 41.06 -33.60
C ALA A 154 -18.69 41.57 -35.03
N GLU A 155 -18.22 40.70 -35.92
CA GLU A 155 -18.03 41.03 -37.34
C GLU A 155 -19.34 41.38 -38.06
N GLN A 156 -20.44 40.69 -37.75
CA GLN A 156 -21.76 41.02 -38.31
C GLN A 156 -22.27 42.40 -37.84
N LEU A 157 -22.06 42.73 -36.57
CA LEU A 157 -22.46 44.04 -36.03
C LEU A 157 -21.67 45.20 -36.65
N THR A 158 -20.42 44.96 -37.04
CA THR A 158 -19.57 45.98 -37.70
C THR A 158 -19.86 46.17 -39.20
N HIS A 159 -20.55 45.24 -39.86
CA HIS A 159 -20.90 45.31 -41.30
C HIS A 159 -22.31 45.84 -41.61
N THR A 160 -23.03 46.42 -40.64
CA THR A 160 -24.32 47.07 -40.92
C THR A 160 -24.09 48.39 -41.69
N PRO A 161 -24.65 48.59 -42.90
CA PRO A 161 -24.52 49.86 -43.61
C PRO A 161 -25.23 50.97 -42.82
N PRO A 162 -24.72 52.22 -42.83
CA PRO A 162 -25.38 53.31 -42.13
C PRO A 162 -26.70 53.62 -42.85
N ALA A 163 -27.82 53.18 -42.28
CA ALA A 163 -29.13 53.68 -42.64
C ALA A 163 -29.20 55.16 -42.21
N ALA A 164 -29.30 56.04 -43.20
CA ALA A 164 -29.41 57.47 -43.06
C ALA A 164 -30.57 57.85 -42.11
N VAL A 165 -30.25 58.54 -41.02
CA VAL A 165 -31.22 59.34 -40.27
C VAL A 165 -30.61 60.70 -39.97
N LEU A 166 -31.40 61.71 -40.33
CA LEU A 166 -31.10 63.14 -40.34
C LEU A 166 -30.72 63.66 -38.95
N ALA A 167 -29.84 64.66 -38.99
CA ALA A 167 -29.24 65.34 -37.86
C ALA A 167 -30.25 65.99 -36.90
N SER A 168 -29.94 65.87 -35.61
CA SER A 168 -30.19 66.89 -34.58
C SER A 168 -29.08 66.75 -33.53
N PRO A 169 -28.44 67.84 -33.09
CA PRO A 169 -27.28 67.75 -32.20
C PRO A 169 -27.78 67.55 -30.77
N VAL A 170 -27.73 66.32 -30.28
CA VAL A 170 -27.80 66.02 -28.85
C VAL A 170 -26.39 65.68 -28.39
N ASP A 171 -25.91 66.51 -27.49
CA ASP A 171 -24.61 66.44 -26.83
C ASP A 171 -24.42 65.07 -26.16
N LEU A 172 -23.68 64.19 -26.84
CA LEU A 172 -23.32 62.86 -26.35
C LEU A 172 -21.93 62.96 -25.72
N ARG A 173 -21.91 63.19 -24.41
CA ARG A 173 -20.76 62.81 -23.59
C ARG A 173 -20.54 61.32 -23.77
N THR A 174 -19.45 60.99 -24.44
CA THR A 174 -18.86 59.66 -24.53
C THR A 174 -18.70 59.06 -23.13
N THR A 175 -19.59 58.16 -22.73
CA THR A 175 -19.29 57.24 -21.62
C THR A 175 -18.32 56.21 -22.15
N GLN A 176 -17.03 56.51 -22.03
CA GLN A 176 -16.02 55.47 -21.85
C GLN A 176 -16.51 54.55 -20.74
N ALA A 177 -16.47 53.24 -20.96
CA ALA A 177 -16.61 52.27 -19.88
C ALA A 177 -15.41 52.47 -18.93
N SER A 178 -15.59 53.37 -17.96
CA SER A 178 -14.67 53.58 -16.86
C SER A 178 -14.73 52.33 -16.00
N GLY A 179 -13.77 51.42 -16.17
CA GLY A 179 -13.46 50.42 -15.15
C GLY A 179 -13.28 51.17 -13.84
N SER A 180 -14.22 50.99 -12.91
CA SER A 180 -14.21 51.75 -11.66
C SER A 180 -13.15 51.13 -10.77
N THR A 181 -12.10 51.88 -10.45
CA THR A 181 -11.07 51.42 -9.53
C THR A 181 -11.39 51.86 -8.12
N ILE A 182 -11.29 50.96 -7.15
CA ILE A 182 -11.47 51.26 -5.73
C ILE A 182 -10.25 50.80 -4.93
N SER A 183 -9.82 51.63 -3.96
CA SER A 183 -8.76 51.27 -3.02
C SER A 183 -9.36 50.60 -1.80
N VAL A 184 -8.95 49.36 -1.54
CA VAL A 184 -9.47 48.53 -0.46
C VAL A 184 -8.33 47.92 0.36
N VAL A 185 -8.62 47.54 1.60
CA VAL A 185 -7.72 46.71 2.41
C VAL A 185 -8.00 45.24 2.07
N SER A 186 -7.00 44.57 1.51
CA SER A 186 -7.05 43.14 1.21
C SER A 186 -6.39 42.33 2.32
N THR A 187 -7.08 41.30 2.79
CA THR A 187 -6.57 40.25 3.67
C THR A 187 -6.61 38.89 2.97
N GLY A 188 -5.96 37.89 3.57
CA GLY A 188 -5.96 36.52 3.08
C GLY A 188 -6.47 35.52 4.12
N TYR A 189 -7.25 34.54 3.67
CA TYR A 189 -7.74 33.41 4.47
C TYR A 189 -7.53 32.07 3.76
N CYS A 190 -7.59 30.96 4.49
CA CYS A 190 -7.24 29.61 3.98
C CYS A 190 -8.24 28.53 4.37
N LEU A 191 -9.40 28.92 4.92
CA LEU A 191 -10.37 27.96 5.44
C LEU A 191 -11.21 27.36 4.31
N SER A 192 -11.48 26.06 4.40
CA SER A 192 -12.43 25.39 3.53
C SER A 192 -13.86 25.62 4.04
N GLY A 193 -14.79 25.96 3.14
CA GLY A 193 -16.17 26.21 3.50
C GLY A 193 -17.06 26.45 2.27
N ARG A 194 -18.34 26.73 2.52
CA ARG A 194 -19.26 27.25 1.50
C ARG A 194 -19.41 28.75 1.70
N THR A 195 -19.34 29.50 0.60
CA THR A 195 -19.55 30.94 0.61
C THR A 195 -21.02 31.31 0.72
N ALA A 196 -21.32 32.57 1.01
CA ALA A 196 -22.67 33.11 1.11
C ALA A 196 -23.52 32.90 -0.16
N THR A 197 -22.89 32.85 -1.34
CA THR A 197 -23.56 32.56 -2.61
C THR A 197 -23.70 31.06 -2.90
N GLY A 198 -23.20 30.19 -2.01
CA GLY A 198 -23.32 28.74 -2.10
C GLY A 198 -22.24 28.04 -2.92
N ILE A 199 -21.28 28.77 -3.49
CA ILE A 199 -20.12 28.19 -4.18
C ILE A 199 -19.05 27.75 -3.16
N PRO A 200 -18.27 26.70 -3.44
CA PRO A 200 -17.16 26.31 -2.57
C PRO A 200 -16.13 27.45 -2.47
N ALA A 201 -15.65 27.74 -1.27
CA ALA A 201 -14.54 28.65 -1.08
C ALA A 201 -13.30 28.09 -1.79
N GLY A 202 -12.63 28.93 -2.57
CA GLY A 202 -11.54 28.52 -3.43
C GLY A 202 -10.86 29.71 -4.10
N TRP A 203 -9.78 29.43 -4.83
CA TRP A 203 -9.03 30.46 -5.55
C TRP A 203 -9.95 31.23 -6.50
N GLY A 204 -9.80 32.55 -6.53
CA GLY A 204 -10.65 33.43 -7.33
C GLY A 204 -12.01 33.75 -6.70
N VAL A 205 -12.29 33.32 -5.47
CA VAL A 205 -13.45 33.77 -4.70
C VAL A 205 -13.02 34.79 -3.65
N ALA A 206 -13.68 35.95 -3.62
CA ALA A 206 -13.41 37.02 -2.67
C ALA A 206 -14.64 37.27 -1.78
N ALA A 207 -14.38 37.47 -0.48
CA ALA A 207 -15.37 38.00 0.45
C ALA A 207 -15.34 39.53 0.42
N VAL A 208 -16.51 40.15 0.30
CA VAL A 208 -16.66 41.61 0.19
C VAL A 208 -17.85 42.10 1.01
N ASP A 209 -17.93 43.41 1.23
CA ASP A 209 -19.14 44.07 1.71
C ASP A 209 -20.06 44.40 0.52
N PRO A 210 -21.26 43.79 0.41
CA PRO A 210 -22.20 44.05 -0.69
C PRO A 210 -22.66 45.50 -0.83
N SER A 211 -22.56 46.31 0.24
CA SER A 211 -22.91 47.73 0.21
C SER A 211 -21.86 48.58 -0.52
N VAL A 212 -20.63 48.07 -0.66
CA VAL A 212 -19.52 48.74 -1.35
C VAL A 212 -19.19 48.05 -2.68
N ILE A 213 -19.18 46.71 -2.71
CA ILE A 213 -18.93 45.90 -3.90
C ILE A 213 -20.07 44.89 -4.03
N PRO A 214 -20.99 45.04 -5.00
CA PRO A 214 -22.07 44.09 -5.20
C PRO A 214 -21.57 42.67 -5.43
N LEU A 215 -22.30 41.68 -4.92
CA LEU A 215 -22.03 40.28 -5.22
C LEU A 215 -22.19 40.01 -6.73
N GLY A 216 -21.29 39.19 -7.28
CA GLY A 216 -21.18 38.89 -8.71
C GLY A 216 -20.20 39.79 -9.47
N THR A 217 -19.66 40.84 -8.85
CA THR A 217 -18.69 41.74 -9.49
C THR A 217 -17.37 41.01 -9.76
N HIS A 218 -16.80 41.20 -10.95
CA HIS A 218 -15.47 40.70 -11.30
C HIS A 218 -14.40 41.71 -10.85
N LEU A 219 -13.38 41.21 -10.15
CA LEU A 219 -12.33 41.98 -9.52
C LEU A 219 -10.99 41.59 -10.14
N MET A 220 -10.22 42.59 -10.58
CA MET A 220 -8.80 42.40 -10.89
C MET A 220 -7.96 42.91 -9.73
N ILE A 221 -7.31 41.99 -9.01
CA ILE A 221 -6.49 42.31 -7.83
C ILE A 221 -5.00 42.19 -8.17
N PRO A 222 -4.22 43.29 -8.11
CA PRO A 222 -2.78 43.25 -8.36
C PRO A 222 -2.06 42.25 -7.46
N GLY A 223 -1.38 41.27 -8.07
CA GLY A 223 -0.61 40.24 -7.36
C GLY A 223 -1.40 39.02 -6.89
N TYR A 224 -2.73 39.01 -7.02
CA TYR A 224 -3.59 37.85 -6.76
C TYR A 224 -4.27 37.34 -8.05
N GLY A 225 -4.65 38.25 -8.95
CA GLY A 225 -5.30 37.93 -10.22
C GLY A 225 -6.80 38.24 -10.21
N GLU A 226 -7.54 37.56 -11.07
CA GLU A 226 -8.99 37.72 -11.19
C GLU A 226 -9.73 37.01 -10.05
N ALA A 227 -10.75 37.66 -9.50
CA ALA A 227 -11.64 37.10 -8.50
C ALA A 227 -13.09 37.55 -8.72
N VAL A 228 -14.04 36.78 -8.21
CA VAL A 228 -15.45 37.14 -8.17
C VAL A 228 -15.88 37.43 -6.73
N ALA A 229 -16.61 38.52 -6.55
CA ALA A 229 -17.27 38.87 -5.30
C ALA A 229 -18.41 37.88 -5.02
N ALA A 230 -18.14 36.80 -4.30
CA ALA A 230 -19.10 35.72 -4.10
C ALA A 230 -19.28 35.31 -2.63
N ASP A 231 -18.60 36.00 -1.71
CA ASP A 231 -18.71 35.70 -0.29
C ASP A 231 -18.98 36.91 0.62
N THR A 232 -19.72 36.58 1.68
CA THR A 232 -20.15 37.30 2.87
C THR A 232 -19.24 37.19 4.09
N GLY A 233 -18.45 38.19 4.48
CA GLY A 233 -17.71 38.12 5.76
C GLY A 233 -18.33 39.02 6.82
N GLY A 234 -18.72 38.48 7.98
CA GLY A 234 -19.26 39.30 9.09
C GLY A 234 -18.28 40.37 9.62
N SER A 235 -16.98 40.17 9.40
CA SER A 235 -15.89 41.11 9.72
C SER A 235 -15.38 41.89 8.50
N ILE A 236 -15.94 41.66 7.31
CA ILE A 236 -15.54 42.27 6.04
C ILE A 236 -16.58 43.34 5.70
N VAL A 237 -16.38 44.52 6.28
CA VAL A 237 -17.28 45.68 6.18
C VAL A 237 -16.51 46.88 5.61
N GLY A 238 -17.16 47.66 4.74
CA GLY A 238 -16.60 48.82 4.07
C GLY A 238 -15.65 48.48 2.93
N GLY A 239 -14.59 49.27 2.76
CA GLY A 239 -13.56 49.07 1.74
C GLY A 239 -12.56 47.96 2.09
N ARG A 240 -13.04 46.79 2.50
CA ARG A 240 -12.21 45.61 2.84
C ARG A 240 -12.62 44.43 1.98
N ILE A 241 -11.63 43.65 1.54
CA ILE A 241 -11.83 42.39 0.82
C ILE A 241 -10.99 41.28 1.48
N ASP A 242 -11.47 40.04 1.45
CA ASP A 242 -10.73 38.87 1.94
C ASP A 242 -10.56 37.84 0.83
N LEU A 243 -9.33 37.41 0.59
CA LEU A 243 -8.95 36.57 -0.54
C LEU A 243 -8.57 35.16 -0.09
N TRP A 244 -9.04 34.15 -0.80
CA TRP A 244 -8.80 32.76 -0.43
C TRP A 244 -7.46 32.24 -0.95
N PHE A 245 -6.70 31.54 -0.10
CA PHE A 245 -5.45 30.87 -0.47
C PHE A 245 -5.50 29.38 -0.12
N PRO A 246 -4.84 28.50 -0.88
CA PRO A 246 -4.86 27.06 -0.62
C PRO A 246 -4.09 26.64 0.63
N THR A 247 -3.22 27.50 1.16
CA THR A 247 -2.53 27.25 2.43
C THR A 247 -2.51 28.50 3.31
N CYS A 248 -2.58 28.31 4.62
CA CYS A 248 -2.49 29.42 5.57
C CYS A 248 -1.12 30.10 5.56
N ALA A 249 -0.07 29.39 5.14
CA ALA A 249 1.25 29.98 4.92
C ALA A 249 1.23 31.00 3.77
N GLN A 250 0.51 30.73 2.69
CA GLN A 250 0.34 31.68 1.58
C GLN A 250 -0.57 32.86 1.97
N ALA A 251 -1.65 32.60 2.71
CA ALA A 251 -2.49 33.67 3.27
C ALA A 251 -1.68 34.59 4.20
N GLY A 252 -0.83 34.01 5.06
CA GLY A 252 0.09 34.75 5.92
C GLY A 252 1.15 35.53 5.15
N GLY A 253 1.67 34.95 4.06
CA GLY A 253 2.58 35.63 3.13
C GLY A 253 1.93 36.79 2.36
N TRP A 254 0.62 36.71 2.10
CA TRP A 254 -0.15 37.83 1.56
C TRP A 254 -0.33 38.94 2.59
N GLY A 255 -0.69 38.60 3.82
CA GLY A 255 -0.88 39.57 4.90
C GLY A 255 -2.04 40.55 4.65
N SER A 256 -2.04 41.67 5.39
CA SER A 256 -2.99 42.77 5.20
C SER A 256 -2.33 43.90 4.42
N ARG A 257 -2.88 44.27 3.27
CA ARG A 257 -2.30 45.31 2.41
C ARG A 257 -3.38 46.15 1.73
N SER A 258 -3.08 47.43 1.51
CA SER A 258 -3.94 48.30 0.71
C SER A 258 -3.66 48.06 -0.77
N VAL A 259 -4.71 47.74 -1.53
CA VAL A 259 -4.62 47.48 -2.97
C VAL A 259 -5.68 48.30 -3.70
N THR A 260 -5.31 48.80 -4.88
CA THR A 260 -6.27 49.41 -5.80
C THR A 260 -6.72 48.32 -6.77
N ILE A 261 -7.99 47.97 -6.71
CA ILE A 261 -8.61 46.92 -7.53
C ILE A 261 -9.45 47.55 -8.63
N ALA A 262 -9.54 46.89 -9.79
CA ALA A 262 -10.44 47.28 -10.86
C ALA A 262 -11.71 46.42 -10.80
N LEU A 263 -12.87 47.08 -10.90
CA LEU A 263 -14.19 46.44 -10.97
C LEU A 263 -14.63 46.37 -12.44
N HIS A 264 -15.09 45.18 -12.86
CA HIS A 264 -15.57 44.89 -14.22
C HIS A 264 -17.01 44.36 -14.18
#